data_AF-A0A1G7BUP1-F1
#
_entry.id   AF-A0A1G7BUP1-F1
#
_cell.length_a   1.000
_cell.length_b   1.000
_cell.length_c   1.000
_cell.angle_alpha   90.00
_cell.angle_beta   90.00
_cell.angle_gamma   90.00
#
_symmetry.space_group_name_H-M   'P 1'
#
loop_
_entity.id
_entity.type
_entity.pdbx_description
1 polymer ?
#
loop_
_entity_poly.entity_id
_entity_poly.type
_entity_poly.pdbx_seq_one_letter_code
_entity_poly.pdbx_strand_id
1 'polypeptide(L)'
;MNKKKSLQLILTGALIVAVLFFLFRNYSSPAHTTSFIEIIEKGTKTNSNEPWAIVKNPLDAKAESFKLILDTFNTQNLLVVGKTYLVTYEHFKNDNTYKLVIIDEVDTK
;
A
#
# COMPACT_ATOMS: atom_id res chain seq x y z
N MET A 1 -42.77 13.44 29.67
CA MET A 1 -42.22 12.54 28.62
C MET A 1 -42.42 11.09 29.06
N ASN A 2 -43.00 10.25 28.21
CA ASN A 2 -43.37 8.88 28.59
C ASN A 2 -42.09 8.01 28.69
N LYS A 3 -41.83 7.39 29.85
CA LYS A 3 -40.55 6.68 30.14
C LYS A 3 -40.19 5.62 29.10
N LYS A 4 -41.19 5.04 28.42
CA LYS A 4 -41.01 4.09 27.31
C LYS A 4 -40.47 4.77 26.04
N LYS A 5 -40.93 5.98 25.72
CA LYS A 5 -40.48 6.75 24.55
C LYS A 5 -39.06 7.28 24.73
N SER A 6 -38.69 7.68 25.95
CA SER A 6 -37.31 8.09 26.25
C SER A 6 -36.33 6.92 26.17
N LEU A 7 -36.74 5.73 26.64
CA LEU A 7 -35.91 4.52 26.54
C LEU A 7 -35.69 4.10 25.08
N GLN A 8 -36.73 4.18 24.23
CA GLN A 8 -36.61 3.90 22.80
C GLN A 8 -35.62 4.85 22.10
N LEU A 9 -35.69 6.15 22.39
CA LEU A 9 -34.76 7.14 21.82
C LEU A 9 -33.30 6.85 22.19
N ILE A 10 -33.04 6.45 23.45
CA ILE A 10 -31.68 6.11 23.91
C ILE A 10 -31.17 4.86 23.19
N LEU A 11 -32.01 3.82 23.06
CA LEU A 11 -31.64 2.58 22.37
C LEU A 11 -31.36 2.82 20.88
N THR A 12 -32.19 3.61 20.20
CA THR A 12 -31.96 3.98 18.81
C THR A 12 -30.67 4.80 18.65
N GLY A 13 -30.41 5.75 19.56
CA GLY A 13 -29.17 6.50 19.57
C GLY A 13 -27.93 5.62 19.74
N ALA A 14 -27.97 4.69 20.71
CA ALA A 14 -26.88 3.75 20.95
C ALA A 14 -26.62 2.82 19.74
N LEU A 15 -27.69 2.37 19.06
CA LEU A 15 -27.58 1.55 17.86
C LEU A 15 -26.91 2.31 16.71
N ILE A 16 -27.28 3.58 16.50
CA ILE A 16 -26.66 4.42 15.45
C ILE A 16 -25.16 4.60 15.72
N VAL A 17 -24.78 4.90 16.97
CA VAL A 17 -23.36 5.05 17.35
C VAL A 17 -22.59 3.75 17.15
N ALA A 18 -23.17 2.60 17.49
CA ALA A 18 -22.55 1.30 17.26
C ALA A 18 -22.34 1.04 15.76
N VAL A 19 -23.35 1.30 14.92
CA VAL A 19 -23.23 1.15 13.46
C VAL A 19 -22.14 2.05 12.90
N LEU A 20 -22.09 3.32 13.31
CA LEU A 20 -21.04 4.24 12.89
C LEU A 20 -19.64 3.76 13.32
N PHE A 21 -19.49 3.29 14.55
CA PHE A 21 -18.21 2.75 15.04
C PHE A 21 -17.74 1.55 14.20
N PHE A 22 -18.65 0.66 13.81
CA PHE A 22 -18.33 -0.47 12.93
C PHE A 22 -17.93 -0.03 11.52
N LEU A 23 -18.58 1.00 10.96
CA LEU A 23 -18.24 1.53 9.64
C LEU A 23 -16.85 2.20 9.65
N PHE A 24 -16.53 3.00 10.67
CA PHE A 24 -15.24 3.69 10.76
C PHE A 24 -14.07 2.75 11.11
N ARG A 25 -14.31 1.69 11.90
CA ARG A 25 -13.24 0.73 12.24
C ARG A 25 -12.69 -0.02 11.03
N ASN A 26 -13.50 -0.22 10.00
CA ASN A 26 -13.09 -0.91 8.77
C ASN A 26 -12.50 0.03 7.71
N TYR A 27 -12.50 1.35 7.96
CA TYR A 27 -11.89 2.31 7.07
C TYR A 27 -10.38 2.42 7.36
N SER A 28 -9.61 1.44 6.90
CA SER A 28 -8.15 1.58 6.84
C SER A 28 -7.79 2.28 5.54
N SER A 29 -7.34 3.53 5.61
CA SER A 29 -6.68 4.14 4.46
C SER A 29 -5.41 3.34 4.15
N PRO A 30 -5.12 3.01 2.88
CA PRO A 30 -3.83 2.43 2.54
C PRO A 30 -2.73 3.39 3.00
N ALA A 31 -1.77 2.87 3.75
CA ALA A 31 -0.58 3.63 4.13
C ALA A 31 0.38 3.63 2.93
N HIS A 32 0.70 4.83 2.46
CA HIS A 32 1.69 5.03 1.40
C HIS A 32 3.05 5.33 2.02
N THR A 33 4.09 4.74 1.45
CA THR A 33 5.48 4.98 1.80
C THR A 33 6.21 5.49 0.58
N THR A 34 6.88 6.64 0.70
CA THR A 34 7.77 7.17 -0.34
C THR A 34 9.21 6.98 0.09
N SER A 35 10.00 6.29 -0.72
CA SER A 35 11.42 6.05 -0.43
C SER A 35 12.24 5.82 -1.70
N PHE A 36 13.56 5.97 -1.57
CA PHE A 36 14.49 5.54 -2.60
C PHE A 36 14.59 4.01 -2.58
N ILE A 37 14.50 3.39 -3.76
CA ILE A 37 14.68 1.95 -3.91
C ILE A 37 15.70 1.66 -5.00
N GLU A 38 16.56 0.67 -4.78
CA GLU A 38 17.43 0.08 -5.80
C GLU A 38 16.76 -1.17 -6.37
N ILE A 39 16.72 -1.29 -7.69
CA ILE A 39 16.17 -2.46 -8.39
C ILE A 39 17.21 -3.59 -8.38
N ILE A 40 16.92 -4.69 -7.68
CA ILE A 40 17.82 -5.85 -7.60
C ILE A 40 17.50 -6.84 -8.71
N GLU A 41 16.21 -7.09 -8.93
CA GLU A 41 15.72 -8.05 -9.93
C GLU A 41 14.36 -7.56 -10.43
N LYS A 42 13.99 -7.94 -11.67
CA LYS A 42 12.65 -7.75 -12.19
C LYS A 42 12.21 -8.97 -12.97
N GLY A 43 10.91 -9.26 -12.94
CA GLY A 43 10.36 -10.43 -13.60
C GLY A 43 8.86 -10.37 -13.75
N THR A 44 8.30 -11.43 -14.33
CA THR A 44 6.87 -11.54 -14.57
C THR A 44 6.41 -12.86 -13.99
N LYS A 45 5.31 -12.84 -13.23
CA LYS A 45 4.75 -14.05 -12.65
C LYS A 45 4.11 -14.90 -13.76
N THR A 46 4.65 -16.11 -13.99
CA THR A 46 4.29 -17.00 -15.12
C THR A 46 2.79 -17.28 -15.25
N ASN A 47 2.06 -17.35 -14.12
CA ASN A 47 0.65 -17.74 -14.13
C ASN A 47 -0.34 -16.56 -14.21
N SER A 48 0.11 -15.33 -13.94
CA SER A 48 -0.78 -14.17 -13.86
C SER A 48 -0.33 -12.99 -14.73
N ASN A 49 0.78 -13.13 -15.47
CA ASN A 49 1.40 -12.05 -16.22
C ASN A 49 1.58 -10.76 -15.40
N GLU A 50 1.75 -10.90 -14.08
CA GLU A 50 1.88 -9.78 -13.15
C GLU A 50 3.36 -9.37 -13.11
N PRO A 51 3.70 -8.14 -13.56
CA PRO A 51 5.08 -7.66 -13.51
C PRO A 51 5.47 -7.30 -12.07
N TRP A 52 6.71 -7.62 -11.70
CA TRP A 52 7.24 -7.37 -10.37
C TRP A 52 8.73 -7.02 -10.40
N ALA A 53 9.20 -6.40 -9.32
CA ALA A 53 10.61 -6.17 -9.02
C ALA A 53 10.95 -6.56 -7.58
N ILE A 54 12.16 -7.08 -7.34
CA ILE A 54 12.74 -7.16 -6.00
C ILE A 54 13.59 -5.91 -5.80
N VAL A 55 13.35 -5.22 -4.69
CA VAL A 55 13.91 -3.89 -4.44
C VAL A 55 14.39 -3.80 -3.00
N LYS A 56 15.34 -2.91 -2.72
CA LYS A 56 15.78 -2.57 -1.36
C LYS A 56 16.00 -1.08 -1.23
N ASN A 57 15.92 -0.55 -0.01
CA ASN A 57 16.30 0.85 0.25
C ASN A 57 17.84 0.95 0.30
N PRO A 58 18.50 1.66 -0.64
CA PRO A 58 19.96 1.75 -0.65
C PRO A 58 20.51 2.67 0.45
N LEU A 59 19.68 3.52 1.05
CA LEU A 59 20.07 4.45 2.11
C LEU A 59 20.05 3.81 3.51
N ASP A 60 19.46 2.62 3.65
CA ASP A 60 19.44 1.86 4.88
C ASP A 60 20.15 0.52 4.69
N ALA A 61 21.38 0.43 5.20
CA ALA A 61 22.21 -0.77 5.09
C ALA A 61 21.59 -2.02 5.76
N LYS A 62 20.59 -1.84 6.64
CA LYS A 62 19.87 -2.93 7.31
C LYS A 62 18.53 -3.24 6.65
N ALA A 63 18.12 -2.51 5.62
CA ALA A 63 16.85 -2.74 4.96
C ALA A 63 16.84 -4.09 4.24
N GLU A 64 15.83 -4.89 4.55
CA GLU A 64 15.57 -6.13 3.83
C GLU A 64 15.04 -5.83 2.42
N SER A 65 15.34 -6.74 1.49
CA SER A 65 14.76 -6.67 0.15
C SER A 65 13.30 -7.11 0.18
N PHE A 66 12.45 -6.45 -0.59
CA PHE A 66 11.03 -6.76 -0.66
C PHE A 66 10.53 -6.79 -2.10
N LYS A 67 9.34 -7.37 -2.28
CA LYS A 67 8.72 -7.50 -3.60
C LYS A 67 7.80 -6.32 -3.89
N LEU A 68 8.07 -5.63 -4.99
CA LEU A 68 7.26 -4.56 -5.52
C LEU A 68 6.48 -5.07 -6.75
N ILE A 69 5.16 -5.09 -6.65
CA ILE A 69 4.24 -5.35 -7.76
C ILE A 69 4.12 -4.07 -8.58
N LEU A 70 4.30 -4.19 -9.88
CA LEU A 70 4.27 -3.07 -10.81
C LEU A 70 2.89 -2.98 -11.46
N ASP A 71 2.43 -1.77 -11.75
CA ASP A 71 1.11 -1.57 -12.35
C ASP A 71 1.04 -2.05 -13.80
N THR A 72 2.15 -1.94 -14.56
CA THR A 72 2.19 -2.28 -15.98
C THR A 72 3.54 -2.84 -16.43
N PHE A 73 3.56 -3.55 -17.56
CA PHE A 73 4.80 -3.94 -18.24
C PHE A 73 5.62 -2.75 -18.72
N ASN A 74 4.99 -1.62 -19.04
CA ASN A 74 5.70 -0.40 -19.44
C ASN A 74 6.56 0.09 -18.27
N THR A 75 6.01 0.12 -17.06
CA THR A 75 6.77 0.43 -15.85
C THR A 75 7.96 -0.50 -15.67
N GLN A 76 7.75 -1.82 -15.84
CA GLN A 76 8.83 -2.81 -15.76
C GLN A 76 9.94 -2.57 -16.80
N ASN A 77 9.59 -2.10 -17.99
CA ASN A 77 10.55 -1.80 -19.05
C ASN A 77 11.38 -0.54 -18.77
N LEU A 78 10.83 0.43 -18.05
CA LEU A 78 11.54 1.64 -17.62
C LEU A 78 12.53 1.35 -16.49
N LEU A 79 12.30 0.31 -15.69
CA LEU A 79 13.19 -0.07 -14.60
C LEU A 79 14.44 -0.78 -15.11
N VAL A 80 15.59 -0.22 -14.74
CA VAL A 80 16.93 -0.79 -14.96
C VAL A 80 17.45 -1.39 -13.66
N VAL A 81 17.95 -2.63 -13.72
CA VAL A 81 18.59 -3.32 -12.58
C VAL A 81 19.85 -2.58 -12.15
N GLY A 82 20.06 -2.44 -10.84
CA GLY A 82 21.15 -1.68 -10.24
C GLY A 82 20.97 -0.17 -10.24
N LYS A 83 19.82 0.34 -10.69
CA LYS A 83 19.48 1.76 -10.62
C LYS A 83 18.56 2.06 -9.45
N THR A 84 18.67 3.27 -8.93
CA THR A 84 17.87 3.78 -7.83
C THR A 84 16.78 4.71 -8.35
N TYR A 85 15.57 4.57 -7.83
CA TYR A 85 14.41 5.39 -8.17
C TYR A 85 13.74 5.90 -6.89
N LEU A 86 13.11 7.07 -6.96
CA LEU A 86 12.21 7.51 -5.91
C LEU A 86 10.81 6.98 -6.23
N VAL A 87 10.25 6.22 -5.31
CA VAL A 87 8.97 5.56 -5.53
C VAL A 87 8.04 5.76 -4.35
N THR A 88 6.75 5.81 -4.64
CA THR A 88 5.69 5.68 -3.64
C THR A 88 5.03 4.33 -3.82
N TYR A 89 4.95 3.56 -2.74
CA TYR A 89 4.32 2.25 -2.72
C TYR A 89 3.41 2.08 -1.51
N GLU A 90 2.43 1.19 -1.65
CA GLU A 90 1.48 0.83 -0.59
C GLU A 90 1.59 -0.64 -0.23
N HIS A 91 1.26 -0.97 1.01
CA HIS A 91 1.26 -2.35 1.46
C HIS A 91 0.17 -3.16 0.74
N PHE A 92 0.56 -4.20 0.02
CA PHE A 92 -0.29 -5.01 -0.84
C PHE A 92 -0.19 -6.49 -0.44
N LYS A 93 -0.94 -6.86 0.62
CA LYS A 93 -1.06 -8.21 1.25
C LYS A 93 -0.02 -8.50 2.35
N ASN A 94 -0.26 -9.56 3.13
CA ASN A 94 0.39 -9.86 4.41
C ASN A 94 1.87 -10.29 4.36
N ASP A 95 2.54 -10.34 3.20
CA ASP A 95 3.88 -10.93 3.06
C ASP A 95 4.87 -9.99 2.32
N ASN A 96 5.25 -8.87 2.94
CA ASN A 96 6.24 -7.90 2.43
C ASN A 96 6.11 -7.58 0.93
N THR A 97 4.86 -7.58 0.46
CA THR A 97 4.53 -7.32 -0.92
C THR A 97 3.91 -5.94 -0.97
N TYR A 98 4.49 -5.10 -1.81
CA TYR A 98 4.06 -3.72 -1.95
C TYR A 98 3.61 -3.50 -3.37
N LYS A 99 2.61 -2.65 -3.56
CA LYS A 99 2.17 -2.24 -4.88
C LYS A 99 2.72 -0.86 -5.15
N LEU A 100 3.35 -0.73 -6.32
CA LEU A 100 3.79 0.55 -6.81
C LEU A 100 2.58 1.47 -7.04
N VAL A 101 2.72 2.74 -6.66
CA VAL A 101 1.72 3.77 -6.91
C VAL A 101 2.29 4.85 -7.82
N ILE A 102 3.52 5.32 -7.56
CA ILE A 102 4.18 6.39 -8.33
C ILE A 102 5.67 6.07 -8.46
N ILE A 103 6.25 6.32 -9.63
CA ILE A 103 7.70 6.41 -9.85
C ILE A 103 7.99 7.84 -10.30
N ASP A 104 8.86 8.52 -9.55
CA ASP A 104 9.48 9.78 -9.99
C ASP A 104 10.94 9.52 -10.36
N GLU A 105 11.34 10.01 -11.53
CA GLU A 105 12.73 10.01 -11.96
C GLU A 105 13.48 11.12 -11.22
N VAL A 106 14.47 10.74 -10.41
CA VAL A 106 15.33 11.71 -9.73
C VAL A 106 16.66 11.72 -10.47
N ASP A 107 16.87 12.77 -11.25
CA ASP A 107 18.10 13.02 -12.00
C ASP A 107 19.22 13.42 -11.03
N THR A 108 19.95 12.44 -10.50
CA THR A 108 21.16 12.69 -9.70
C THR A 108 22.31 13.01 -10.65
N LYS A 109 22.49 14.31 -10.93
CA LYS A 109 23.69 14.87 -11.58
C LYS A 109 24.94 14.67 -10.75
#